data_AF-A0A4U9V8K0-F1
#
_entry.id   AF-A0A4U9V8K0-F1
#
_cell.length_a   1.000
_cell.length_b   1.000
_cell.length_c   1.000
_cell.angle_alpha   90.00
_cell.angle_beta   90.00
_cell.angle_gamma   90.00
#
_symmetry.space_group_name_H-M   'P 1'
#
loop_
_entity.id
_entity.type
_entity.pdbx_description
1 polymer ?
#
loop_
_entity_poly.entity_id
_entity_poly.type
_entity_poly.pdbx_seq_one_letter_code
_entity_poly.pdbx_strand_id
1 'polypeptide(L)' 'MTVSRKVIDQLPKVEQLQKAVACSLDIDELAPITLWDDYFAPQYGMPNDEGMAAVKLLAQQEGVLLDPVYTGKAMAG' A
#
# COMPACT_ATOMS: atom_id res chain seq x y z
N MET A 1 -15.38 9.50 -5.09
CA MET A 1 -14.83 8.14 -4.79
C MET A 1 -13.51 8.32 -4.05
N THR A 2 -13.32 7.67 -2.90
CA THR A 2 -12.01 7.62 -2.22
C THR A 2 -11.23 6.37 -2.64
N VAL A 3 -9.90 6.43 -2.54
CA VAL A 3 -9.00 5.29 -2.74
C VAL A 3 -8.56 4.64 -1.41
N SER A 4 -8.92 5.23 -0.27
CA SER A 4 -8.80 4.61 1.06
C SER A 4 -9.93 3.61 1.27
N ARG A 5 -9.61 2.32 1.27
CA ARG A 5 -10.56 1.21 1.35
C ARG A 5 -10.02 0.14 2.27
N LYS A 6 -10.93 -0.57 2.92
CA LYS A 6 -10.60 -1.78 3.68
C LYS A 6 -10.37 -2.96 2.73
N VAL A 7 -9.69 -4.01 3.19
CA VAL A 7 -9.36 -5.21 2.41
C VAL A 7 -10.61 -5.81 1.77
N ILE A 8 -11.72 -5.85 2.51
CA ILE A 8 -13.00 -6.38 2.02
C ILE A 8 -13.48 -5.69 0.74
N ASP A 9 -13.23 -4.39 0.59
CA ASP A 9 -13.63 -3.61 -0.57
C ASP A 9 -12.55 -3.58 -1.66
N GLN A 10 -11.27 -3.73 -1.29
CA GLN A 10 -10.14 -3.58 -2.20
C GLN A 10 -9.72 -4.91 -2.84
N LEU A 11 -9.79 -6.03 -2.12
CA LEU A 11 -9.34 -7.34 -2.58
C LEU A 11 -10.02 -7.78 -3.89
N PRO A 12 -11.36 -7.71 -4.04
CA PRO A 12 -12.02 -8.13 -5.29
C PRO A 12 -11.53 -7.34 -6.51
N LYS A 13 -11.19 -6.07 -6.32
CA LYS A 13 -10.65 -5.21 -7.36
C LYS A 13 -9.22 -5.60 -7.75
N VAL A 14 -8.38 -5.91 -6.77
CA VAL A 14 -7.00 -6.35 -7.03
C VAL A 14 -6.99 -7.72 -7.73
N GLU A 15 -7.83 -8.66 -7.31
CA GLU A 15 -7.97 -9.97 -7.95
C GLU A 15 -8.41 -9.85 -9.42
N GLN A 16 -9.38 -8.96 -9.71
CA GLN A 16 -9.80 -8.72 -11.08
C GLN A 16 -8.67 -8.16 -11.95
N LEU A 17 -7.90 -7.21 -11.41
CA LEU A 17 -6.75 -6.62 -12.11
C LEU A 17 -5.64 -7.65 -12.33
N GLN A 18 -5.31 -8.46 -11.32
CA GLN A 18 -4.32 -9.53 -11.42
C GLN A 18 -4.68 -10.51 -12.54
N LYS A 19 -5.93 -10.99 -12.57
CA LYS A 19 -6.42 -11.92 -13.61
C LYS A 19 -6.36 -11.31 -15.01
N ALA A 20 -6.77 -10.05 -15.16
CA ALA A 20 -6.74 -9.36 -16.45
C ALA A 20 -5.31 -9.20 -16.98
N VAL A 21 -4.36 -8.82 -16.10
CA VAL A 21 -2.95 -8.69 -16.46
C VAL A 21 -2.33 -10.04 -16.79
N ALA A 22 -2.60 -11.08 -15.98
CA ALA A 22 -2.11 -12.43 -16.23
C ALA A 22 -2.58 -12.99 -17.58
N CYS A 23 -3.87 -12.81 -17.91
CA CYS A 23 -4.42 -13.16 -19.22
C CYS A 23 -3.73 -12.42 -20.37
N SER A 24 -3.42 -11.13 -20.20
CA SER A 24 -2.72 -10.35 -21.25
C SER A 24 -1.26 -10.75 -21.47
N LEU A 25 -0.70 -11.54 -20.55
CA LEU A 25 0.69 -11.98 -20.55
C LEU A 25 0.83 -13.50 -20.71
N ASP A 26 -0.26 -14.22 -20.97
CA ASP A 26 -0.31 -15.70 -21.02
C ASP A 26 0.28 -16.38 -19.77
N ILE A 27 -0.04 -15.85 -18.59
CA ILE A 27 0.37 -16.39 -17.28
C ILE A 27 -0.79 -17.14 -16.65
N ASP A 28 -0.61 -18.45 -16.42
CA ASP A 28 -1.63 -19.31 -15.82
C ASP A 28 -1.58 -19.37 -14.28
N GLU A 29 -0.39 -19.20 -13.69
CA GLU A 29 -0.19 -19.31 -12.24
C GLU A 29 -0.25 -17.94 -11.56
N LEU A 30 -1.17 -17.78 -10.60
CA LEU A 30 -1.37 -16.54 -9.87
C LEU A 30 -0.77 -16.64 -8.46
N ALA A 31 0.10 -15.69 -8.13
CA ALA A 31 0.59 -15.53 -6.78
C ALA A 31 -0.54 -15.10 -5.82
N PRO A 32 -0.51 -15.53 -4.55
CA PRO A 32 -1.46 -15.07 -3.54
C PRO A 32 -1.34 -13.56 -3.30
N ILE A 33 -2.47 -12.89 -3.06
CA ILE A 33 -2.53 -11.46 -2.76
C ILE A 33 -2.55 -11.27 -1.24
N THR A 34 -1.68 -10.41 -0.73
CA THR A 34 -1.68 -9.96 0.67
C THR A 34 -1.91 -8.46 0.73
N LEU A 35 -2.87 -8.04 1.55
CA LEU A 35 -3.22 -6.63 1.75
C LEU A 35 -3.33 -6.37 3.26
N TRP A 36 -2.76 -5.26 3.72
CA TRP A 36 -2.94 -4.74 5.08
C TRP A 36 -3.59 -3.36 5.00
N ASP A 37 -4.58 -3.10 5.85
CA ASP A 37 -5.43 -1.91 5.75
C ASP A 37 -5.46 -1.06 7.04
N ASP A 38 -4.55 -1.35 7.96
CA ASP A 38 -4.46 -0.68 9.27
C ASP A 38 -3.63 0.61 9.21
N TYR A 39 -2.73 0.74 8.24
CA TYR A 39 -1.72 1.81 8.20
C TYR A 39 -2.09 3.02 7.34
N PHE A 40 -3.19 2.97 6.57
CA PHE A 40 -3.51 4.05 5.62
C PHE A 40 -4.22 5.24 6.26
N ALA A 41 -4.73 5.11 7.49
CA ALA A 41 -5.54 6.11 8.16
C ALA A 41 -4.85 7.50 8.17
N PRO A 42 -5.60 8.61 8.21
CA PRO A 42 -7.06 8.69 8.20
C PRO A 42 -7.67 8.49 6.80
N GLN A 43 -7.01 8.99 5.76
CA GLN A 43 -7.41 8.82 4.38
C GLN A 43 -6.24 9.14 3.42
N TYR A 44 -6.47 8.92 2.14
CA TYR A 44 -5.51 9.19 1.07
C TYR A 44 -5.05 10.66 1.09
N GLY A 45 -3.75 10.86 0.93
CA GLY A 45 -3.12 12.18 0.95
C GLY A 45 -2.96 12.80 2.34
N MET A 46 -3.52 12.22 3.40
CA MET A 46 -3.35 12.72 4.77
C MET A 46 -2.28 11.93 5.52
N PRO A 47 -1.22 12.57 6.02
CA PRO A 47 -0.21 11.91 6.85
C PRO A 47 -0.80 11.36 8.16
N ASN A 48 -0.11 10.41 8.79
CA ASN A 48 -0.39 9.93 10.14
C ASN A 48 0.89 9.84 10.98
N ASP A 49 0.75 9.73 12.29
CA ASP A 49 1.88 9.80 13.22
C ASP A 49 2.87 8.65 13.01
N GLU A 50 2.38 7.44 12.79
CA GLU A 50 3.21 6.23 12.55
C GLU A 50 4.02 6.36 11.26
N GLY A 51 3.37 6.75 10.14
CA GLY A 51 4.05 7.00 8.87
C GLY A 51 5.07 8.13 8.97
N MET A 52 4.77 9.20 9.71
CA MET A 52 5.71 10.29 9.94
C MET A 52 6.87 9.87 10.86
N ALA A 53 6.65 8.96 11.80
CA ALA A 53 7.72 8.39 12.62
C ALA A 53 8.66 7.54 11.76
N ALA A 54 8.12 6.71 10.86
CA ALA A 54 8.92 5.92 9.91
C ALA A 54 9.75 6.81 8.96
N VAL A 55 9.17 7.90 8.44
CA VAL A 55 9.90 8.89 7.62
C VAL A 55 11.11 9.45 8.37
N LYS A 56 10.93 9.88 9.63
CA LYS A 56 12.02 10.42 10.44
C LYS A 56 13.07 9.36 10.76
N LEU A 57 12.64 8.16 11.12
CA LEU A 57 13.53 7.06 11.48
C LEU A 57 14.45 6.71 10.32
N LEU A 58 13.90 6.47 9.13
CA LEU A 58 14.69 6.02 7.99
C LEU A 58 15.62 7.12 7.46
N ALA A 59 15.18 8.38 7.49
CA ALA A 59 16.04 9.52 7.16
C ALA A 59 17.23 9.65 8.13
N GLN A 60 17.03 9.37 9.42
CA GLN A 60 18.08 9.45 10.44
C GLN A 60 19.04 8.28 10.42
N GLN A 61 18.53 7.06 10.23
CA GLN A 61 19.34 5.84 10.33
C GLN A 61 20.05 5.49 9.02
N GLU A 62 19.37 5.68 7.89
CA GLU A 62 19.83 5.20 6.58
C GLU A 62 20.02 6.34 5.56
N GLY A 63 19.67 7.58 5.91
CA GLY A 63 19.71 8.71 4.97
C GLY A 63 18.70 8.59 3.82
N VAL A 64 17.69 7.71 3.96
CA VAL A 64 16.67 7.46 2.93
C VAL A 64 15.44 8.32 3.19
N LEU A 65 15.02 9.08 2.18
CA LEU A 65 13.84 9.92 2.25
C LEU A 65 12.58 9.17 1.80
N LEU A 66 11.61 9.08 2.71
CA LEU A 66 10.26 8.58 2.42
C LEU A 66 9.28 9.74 2.28
N ASP A 67 8.23 9.53 1.49
CA ASP A 67 7.11 10.45 1.34
C ASP A 67 6.00 10.15 2.39
N PRO A 68 5.23 11.17 2.81
CA PRO A 68 4.26 11.05 3.89
C PRO A 68 2.92 10.39 3.48
N VAL A 69 2.71 10.12 2.19
CA VAL A 69 1.44 9.59 1.64
C VAL A 69 1.52 8.10 1.35
N TYR A 70 2.63 7.62 0.79
CA TYR A 70 2.80 6.23 0.39
C TYR A 70 3.87 5.53 1.21
N THR A 71 5.13 5.90 0.99
CA THR A 71 6.28 5.10 1.43
C THR A 71 6.50 5.17 2.94
N GLY A 72 6.18 6.29 3.60
CA GLY A 72 6.16 6.39 5.06
C GLY A 72 5.14 5.45 5.70
N LYS A 73 3.94 5.35 5.12
CA LYS A 73 2.88 4.46 5.63
C LYS A 73 3.18 2.99 5.36
N ALA A 74 3.77 2.69 4.20
CA ALA A 74 4.21 1.33 3.88
C ALA A 74 5.35 0.86 4.79
N MET A 75 6.27 1.76 5.19
CA MET A 75 7.35 1.44 6.13
C MET A 75 6.87 1.32 7.58
N ALA A 76 5.78 2.00 7.94
CA ALA A 76 5.22 1.94 9.28
C ALA A 76 4.49 0.61 9.58
N GLY A 77 4.06 -0.12 8.54
CA GLY A 77 3.41 -1.42 8.66
C GLY A 77 4.37 -2.58 8.56
#